data_AF-A0A2J8BC84-F1
#
_entry.id   AF-A0A2J8BC84-F1
#
_cell.length_a   1.000
_cell.length_b   1.000
_cell.length_c   1.000
_cell.angle_alpha   90.00
_cell.angle_beta   90.00
_cell.angle_gamma   90.00
#
_symmetry.space_group_name_H-M   'P 1'
#
loop_
_entity.id
_entity.type
_entity.pdbx_description
1 polymer ?
#
loop_
_entity_poly.entity_id
_entity_poly.type
_entity_poly.pdbx_seq_one_letter_code
_entity_poly.pdbx_strand_id
1 'polypeptide(L)'
;MENQAEWHGTAPNVKYDLIGKLVDETGLTRKAVIAILQGIQPHVFNQFKDNPEEFIVKVAALINDEKATAIIEHITYDVLDEHYGMDVFTDPTIKGKLGVNAMKAKKHLYDHIVYDSSNERDFATDLDTNTDVAVYVKLPDGFYISTPVGHYNPDWAIAFYEGSVKHIYFVAETKGSMSSMQLRLIEESKIHCAREHFKAISNGNVVYDVVDSYKSLLEKVMK
;
A
#
# COMPACT_ATOMS: atom_id res chain seq x y z
N MET A 1 31.36 -38.53 -37.54
CA MET A 1 32.02 -37.24 -37.25
C MET A 1 31.51 -36.29 -38.31
N GLU A 2 30.39 -35.60 -38.03
CA GLU A 2 30.38 -34.18 -37.60
C GLU A 2 31.06 -33.31 -38.68
N ASN A 3 30.47 -32.29 -39.29
CA ASN A 3 29.62 -31.19 -38.83
C ASN A 3 29.36 -30.39 -40.14
N GLN A 4 28.27 -29.68 -40.45
CA GLN A 4 27.67 -28.55 -39.77
C GLN A 4 26.41 -28.21 -40.59
N ALA A 5 25.27 -28.02 -39.95
CA ALA A 5 24.12 -27.36 -40.55
C ALA A 5 24.32 -25.85 -40.40
N GLU A 6 24.55 -25.14 -41.51
CA GLU A 6 24.47 -23.68 -41.54
C GLU A 6 23.03 -23.24 -41.31
N TRP A 7 22.78 -22.69 -40.12
CA TRP A 7 21.56 -21.95 -39.83
C TRP A 7 21.75 -20.51 -40.28
N HIS A 8 21.15 -20.13 -41.41
CA HIS A 8 20.94 -18.74 -41.80
C HIS A 8 19.48 -18.36 -41.55
N GLY A 9 19.12 -18.23 -40.28
CA GLY A 9 17.93 -17.50 -39.87
C GLY A 9 18.26 -16.02 -39.72
N THR A 10 18.13 -15.24 -40.79
CA THR A 10 18.07 -13.78 -40.66
C THR A 10 16.70 -13.44 -40.09
N ALA A 11 16.64 -13.19 -38.78
CA ALA A 11 15.46 -12.59 -38.17
C ALA A 11 15.16 -11.26 -38.88
N PRO A 12 13.89 -10.94 -39.18
CA PRO A 12 13.54 -9.68 -39.80
C PRO A 12 14.05 -8.54 -38.92
N ASN A 13 14.67 -7.53 -39.55
CA ASN A 13 15.20 -6.35 -38.87
C ASN A 13 14.02 -5.49 -38.39
N VAL A 14 13.39 -5.91 -37.29
CA VAL A 14 12.29 -5.20 -36.65
C VAL A 14 12.84 -3.88 -36.13
N LYS A 15 12.39 -2.77 -36.72
CA LYS A 15 12.78 -1.43 -36.28
C LYS A 15 11.98 -1.09 -35.02
N TYR A 16 12.60 -1.27 -33.85
CA TYR A 16 12.00 -0.90 -32.58
C TYR A 16 12.05 0.62 -32.36
N ASP A 17 10.88 1.24 -32.21
CA ASP A 17 10.77 2.62 -31.72
C ASP A 17 10.89 2.66 -30.20
N LEU A 18 12.13 2.59 -29.70
CA LEU A 18 12.44 2.60 -28.27
C LEU A 18 11.81 3.81 -27.56
N ILE A 19 11.94 5.00 -28.15
CA ILE A 19 11.45 6.24 -27.52
C ILE A 19 9.92 6.25 -27.52
N GLY A 20 9.28 5.94 -28.66
CA GLY A 20 7.83 5.90 -28.76
C GLY A 20 7.22 4.90 -27.78
N LYS A 21 7.78 3.68 -27.72
CA LYS A 21 7.32 2.65 -26.78
C LYS A 21 7.45 3.08 -25.32
N LEU A 22 8.58 3.65 -24.92
CA LEU A 22 8.74 4.13 -23.54
C LEU A 22 7.83 5.31 -23.22
N VAL A 23 7.52 6.19 -24.18
CA VAL A 23 6.53 7.25 -23.98
C VAL A 23 5.14 6.67 -23.75
N ASP A 24 4.72 5.70 -24.58
CA ASP A 24 3.41 5.07 -24.47
C ASP A 24 3.24 4.33 -23.13
N GLU A 25 4.27 3.57 -22.71
CA GLU A 25 4.25 2.77 -21.48
C GLU A 25 4.40 3.60 -20.19
N THR A 26 5.03 4.78 -20.25
CA THR A 26 5.33 5.59 -19.05
C THR A 26 4.51 6.87 -18.94
N GLY A 27 3.92 7.34 -20.05
CA GLY A 27 3.24 8.64 -20.14
C GLY A 27 4.17 9.85 -20.04
N LEU A 28 5.49 9.65 -20.00
CA LEU A 28 6.46 10.74 -19.96
C LEU A 28 6.61 11.43 -21.33
N THR A 29 7.06 12.68 -21.33
CA THR A 29 7.39 13.36 -22.59
C THR A 29 8.61 12.72 -23.26
N ARG A 30 8.66 12.75 -24.61
CA ARG A 30 9.84 12.30 -25.38
C ARG A 30 11.15 12.90 -24.86
N LYS A 31 11.14 14.18 -24.47
CA LYS A 31 12.31 14.88 -23.93
C LYS A 31 12.80 14.24 -22.63
N ALA A 32 11.89 13.88 -21.72
CA ALA A 32 12.23 13.23 -20.46
C ALA A 32 12.78 11.81 -20.68
N VAL A 33 12.13 11.03 -21.55
CA VAL A 33 12.61 9.69 -21.93
C VAL A 33 14.03 9.74 -22.51
N ILE A 34 14.30 10.68 -23.43
CA ILE A 34 15.65 10.86 -23.99
C ILE A 34 16.67 11.19 -22.89
N ALA A 35 16.34 12.10 -21.97
CA ALA A 35 17.23 12.46 -20.88
C ALA A 35 17.55 11.27 -19.96
N ILE A 36 16.54 10.44 -19.64
CA ILE A 36 16.73 9.21 -18.86
C ILE A 36 17.66 8.25 -19.61
N LEU A 37 17.38 7.96 -20.88
CA LEU A 37 18.19 7.05 -21.69
C LEU A 37 19.65 7.52 -21.84
N GLN A 38 19.87 8.83 -21.95
CA GLN A 38 21.21 9.43 -22.00
C GLN A 38 22.00 9.28 -20.69
N GLY A 39 21.31 9.11 -19.56
CA GLY A 39 21.92 8.86 -18.25
C GLY A 39 22.30 7.39 -18.02
N ILE A 40 21.83 6.46 -18.87
CA ILE A 40 22.11 5.03 -18.72
C ILE A 40 23.57 4.75 -19.10
N GLN A 41 24.26 3.94 -18.28
CA GLN A 41 25.62 3.51 -18.58
C GLN A 41 25.67 2.79 -19.95
N PRO A 42 26.67 3.06 -20.81
CA PRO A 42 26.68 2.57 -22.19
C PRO A 42 26.54 1.04 -22.31
N HIS A 43 27.14 0.27 -21.40
CA HIS A 43 27.04 -1.19 -21.44
C HIS A 43 25.65 -1.72 -21.09
N VAL A 44 24.89 -1.00 -20.25
CA VAL A 44 23.49 -1.34 -19.92
C VAL A 44 22.60 -0.98 -21.10
N PHE A 45 22.74 0.23 -21.66
CA PHE A 45 21.96 0.65 -22.83
C PHE A 45 22.20 -0.27 -24.04
N ASN A 46 23.41 -0.79 -24.21
CA ASN A 46 23.72 -1.75 -25.28
C ASN A 46 22.94 -3.07 -25.19
N GLN A 47 22.42 -3.46 -24.01
CA GLN A 47 21.56 -4.66 -23.85
C GLN A 47 20.26 -4.56 -24.67
N PHE A 48 19.83 -3.34 -25.04
CA PHE A 48 18.72 -3.14 -25.97
C PHE A 48 18.93 -3.86 -27.30
N LYS A 49 20.19 -3.98 -27.78
CA LYS A 49 20.49 -4.67 -29.04
C LYS A 49 20.35 -6.19 -28.91
N ASP A 50 20.52 -6.71 -27.70
CA ASP A 50 20.48 -8.15 -27.42
C ASP A 50 19.02 -8.62 -27.28
N ASN A 51 18.18 -7.86 -26.58
CA ASN A 51 16.75 -8.13 -26.45
C ASN A 51 15.93 -6.82 -26.31
N PRO A 52 15.48 -6.23 -27.44
CA PRO A 52 14.77 -4.96 -27.44
C PRO A 52 13.48 -4.95 -26.62
N GLU A 53 12.69 -6.03 -26.68
CA GLU A 53 11.39 -6.13 -26.00
C GLU A 53 11.56 -6.17 -24.49
N GLU A 54 12.43 -7.06 -24.00
CA GLU A 54 12.70 -7.18 -22.57
C GLU A 54 13.33 -5.90 -22.01
N PHE A 55 14.23 -5.25 -22.77
CA PHE A 55 14.81 -3.98 -22.38
C PHE A 55 13.74 -2.90 -22.21
N ILE A 56 12.81 -2.77 -23.18
CA ILE A 56 11.70 -1.81 -23.11
C ILE A 56 10.82 -2.09 -21.88
N VAL A 57 10.40 -3.34 -21.66
CA VAL A 57 9.55 -3.73 -20.53
C VAL A 57 10.23 -3.39 -19.20
N LYS A 58 11.52 -3.73 -19.04
CA LYS A 58 12.27 -3.48 -17.81
C LYS A 58 12.51 -1.99 -17.56
N VAL A 59 12.89 -1.23 -18.58
CA VAL A 59 13.10 0.21 -18.45
C VAL A 59 11.78 0.93 -18.17
N ALA A 60 10.69 0.57 -18.84
CA ALA A 60 9.37 1.14 -18.58
C ALA A 60 8.91 0.88 -17.14
N ALA A 61 9.09 -0.36 -16.64
CA ALA A 61 8.78 -0.72 -15.26
C ALA A 61 9.58 0.15 -14.28
N LEU A 62 10.91 0.21 -14.43
CA LEU A 62 11.77 1.03 -13.56
C LEU A 62 11.40 2.52 -13.59
N ILE A 63 11.11 3.08 -14.77
CA ILE A 63 10.67 4.48 -14.88
C ILE A 63 9.35 4.70 -14.17
N ASN A 64 8.38 3.79 -14.32
CA ASN A 64 7.08 3.91 -13.66
C ASN A 64 7.19 3.73 -12.14
N ASP A 65 8.07 2.85 -11.68
CA ASP A 65 8.37 2.66 -10.26
C ASP A 65 8.95 3.96 -9.65
N GLU A 66 9.98 4.54 -10.27
CA GLU A 66 10.57 5.82 -9.82
C GLU A 66 9.57 6.99 -9.91
N LYS A 67 8.74 7.02 -10.96
CA LYS A 67 7.69 8.04 -11.12
C LYS A 67 6.65 7.94 -10.02
N ALA A 68 6.23 6.72 -9.66
CA ALA A 68 5.31 6.50 -8.55
C ALA A 68 5.92 7.02 -7.25
N THR A 69 7.17 6.64 -6.95
CA THR A 69 7.92 7.12 -5.78
C THR A 69 7.94 8.65 -5.73
N ALA A 70 8.31 9.32 -6.82
CA ALA A 70 8.39 10.78 -6.88
C ALA A 70 7.03 11.47 -6.67
N ILE A 71 5.93 10.89 -7.16
CA ILE A 71 4.57 11.40 -6.93
C ILE A 71 4.22 11.26 -5.44
N ILE A 72 4.55 10.12 -4.84
CA ILE A 72 4.24 9.80 -3.44
C ILE A 72 5.04 10.69 -2.49
N GLU A 73 6.33 10.92 -2.74
CA GLU A 73 7.20 11.79 -1.92
C GLU A 73 6.72 13.25 -1.84
N HIS A 74 5.98 13.70 -2.84
CA HIS A 74 5.44 15.07 -2.93
C HIS A 74 3.92 15.12 -2.80
N ILE A 75 3.30 14.04 -2.30
CA ILE A 75 1.85 14.00 -2.12
C ILE A 75 1.42 15.02 -1.07
N THR A 76 0.30 15.69 -1.36
CA THR A 76 -0.39 16.58 -0.41
C THR A 76 -1.86 16.22 -0.39
N TYR A 77 -2.49 16.39 0.77
CA TYR A 77 -3.90 16.15 0.97
C TYR A 77 -4.57 17.46 1.40
N ASP A 78 -5.63 17.83 0.68
CA ASP A 78 -6.49 18.95 1.04
C ASP A 78 -7.80 18.42 1.61
N VAL A 79 -8.25 19.00 2.72
CA VAL A 79 -9.50 18.61 3.37
C VAL A 79 -10.67 19.12 2.53
N LEU A 80 -11.55 18.20 2.14
CA LEU A 80 -12.82 18.50 1.47
C LEU A 80 -13.98 18.40 2.47
N ASP A 81 -15.17 18.86 2.07
CA ASP A 81 -16.39 18.75 2.89
C ASP A 81 -16.95 17.31 2.95
N GLU A 82 -16.44 16.41 2.11
CA GLU A 82 -16.82 15.00 2.07
C GLU A 82 -16.36 14.25 3.32
N HIS A 83 -17.23 13.39 3.85
CA HIS A 83 -16.98 12.57 5.02
C HIS A 83 -17.68 11.22 4.89
N TYR A 84 -17.06 10.18 5.45
CA TYR A 84 -17.72 8.89 5.61
C TYR A 84 -18.86 9.01 6.62
N GLY A 85 -20.04 8.54 6.24
CA GLY A 85 -21.17 8.41 7.15
C GLY A 85 -21.05 7.15 8.02
N MET A 86 -22.00 6.99 8.95
CA MET A 86 -22.10 5.79 9.79
C MET A 86 -22.50 4.53 8.99
N ASP A 87 -22.99 4.72 7.77
CA ASP A 87 -23.41 3.67 6.85
C ASP A 87 -22.26 2.72 6.50
N VAL A 88 -21.02 3.22 6.52
CA VAL A 88 -19.79 2.42 6.35
C VAL A 88 -19.73 1.25 7.34
N PHE A 89 -20.28 1.43 8.54
CA PHE A 89 -20.35 0.43 9.61
C PHE A 89 -21.66 -0.39 9.61
N THR A 90 -22.53 -0.22 8.64
CA THR A 90 -23.80 -0.96 8.57
C THR A 90 -23.87 -1.93 7.40
N ASP A 91 -22.74 -2.15 6.72
CA ASP A 91 -22.66 -3.05 5.57
C ASP A 91 -23.10 -4.48 5.97
N PRO A 92 -24.22 -4.99 5.40
CA PRO A 92 -24.76 -6.31 5.73
C PRO A 92 -23.93 -7.48 5.19
N THR A 93 -22.81 -7.22 4.52
CA THR A 93 -21.93 -8.26 3.95
C THR A 93 -20.96 -8.86 4.96
N ILE A 94 -20.72 -8.22 6.11
CA ILE A 94 -19.82 -8.73 7.15
C ILE A 94 -20.40 -10.01 7.76
N LYS A 95 -19.81 -11.16 7.42
CA LYS A 95 -20.25 -12.49 7.86
C LYS A 95 -19.06 -13.29 8.39
N GLY A 96 -19.23 -13.83 9.60
CA GLY A 96 -18.25 -14.74 10.20
C GLY A 96 -18.94 -15.86 10.97
N LYS A 97 -18.20 -16.95 11.18
CA LYS A 97 -18.64 -18.10 11.98
C LYS A 97 -17.95 -18.06 13.34
N LEU A 98 -18.77 -17.99 14.39
CA LEU A 98 -18.29 -17.93 15.77
C LEU A 98 -17.37 -19.11 16.09
N GLY A 99 -16.18 -18.82 16.62
CA GLY A 99 -15.16 -19.83 16.95
C GLY A 99 -14.35 -20.34 15.74
N VAL A 100 -14.57 -19.81 14.54
CA VAL A 100 -13.75 -20.09 13.35
C VAL A 100 -13.02 -18.82 12.92
N ASN A 101 -13.77 -17.82 12.48
CA ASN A 101 -13.26 -16.53 12.01
C ASN A 101 -14.06 -15.36 12.60
N ALA A 102 -14.74 -15.60 13.72
CA ALA A 102 -15.40 -14.57 14.50
C ALA A 102 -15.31 -14.86 16.00
N MET A 103 -15.14 -13.81 16.79
CA MET A 103 -15.12 -13.87 18.26
C MET A 103 -16.06 -12.83 18.87
N LYS A 104 -16.51 -13.10 20.10
CA LYS A 104 -17.25 -12.10 20.88
C LYS A 104 -16.30 -11.00 21.34
N ALA A 105 -16.78 -9.77 21.34
CA ALA A 105 -16.07 -8.61 21.83
C ALA A 105 -17.00 -7.76 22.70
N LYS A 106 -16.41 -7.07 23.70
CA LYS A 106 -17.13 -6.23 24.65
C LYS A 106 -16.89 -4.74 24.43
N LYS A 107 -15.70 -4.39 23.92
CA LYS A 107 -15.26 -3.02 23.64
C LYS A 107 -15.23 -2.70 22.15
N HIS A 108 -15.52 -3.68 21.30
CA HIS A 108 -15.65 -3.46 19.87
C HIS A 108 -16.97 -2.72 19.55
N LEU A 109 -17.03 -2.01 18.41
CA LEU A 109 -18.25 -1.34 17.96
C LEU A 109 -19.46 -2.29 17.83
N TYR A 110 -19.22 -3.57 17.54
CA TYR A 110 -20.23 -4.63 17.52
C TYR A 110 -19.91 -5.72 18.54
N ASP A 111 -20.92 -6.49 18.94
CA ASP A 111 -20.80 -7.63 19.86
C ASP A 111 -19.87 -8.76 19.36
N HIS A 112 -19.60 -8.77 18.05
CA HIS A 112 -18.73 -9.75 17.41
C HIS A 112 -17.78 -9.06 16.43
N ILE A 113 -16.58 -9.60 16.34
CA ILE A 113 -15.57 -9.18 15.38
C ILE A 113 -15.20 -10.36 14.48
N VAL A 114 -15.10 -10.09 13.18
CA VAL A 114 -14.58 -11.02 12.17
C VAL A 114 -13.08 -10.75 12.01
N TYR A 115 -12.29 -11.82 11.95
CA TYR A 115 -10.84 -11.76 11.75
C TYR A 115 -10.44 -12.71 10.62
N ASP A 116 -9.38 -12.39 9.88
CA ASP A 116 -8.87 -13.22 8.79
C ASP A 116 -7.66 -14.08 9.20
N SER A 117 -7.00 -13.73 10.31
CA SER A 117 -5.77 -14.36 10.75
C SER A 117 -5.71 -14.52 12.28
N SER A 118 -4.81 -15.39 12.75
CA SER A 118 -4.54 -15.53 14.18
C SER A 118 -3.99 -14.25 14.78
N ASN A 119 -3.16 -13.51 14.04
CA ASN A 119 -2.60 -12.25 14.51
C ASN A 119 -3.69 -11.22 14.77
N GLU A 120 -4.67 -11.08 13.87
CA GLU A 120 -5.80 -10.19 14.07
C GLU A 120 -6.67 -10.61 15.25
N ARG A 121 -6.93 -11.91 15.40
CA ARG A 121 -7.69 -12.44 16.55
C ARG A 121 -6.99 -12.09 17.87
N ASP A 122 -5.69 -12.31 17.94
CA ASP A 122 -4.91 -12.10 19.15
C ASP A 122 -4.81 -10.59 19.46
N PHE A 123 -4.59 -9.75 18.43
CA PHE A 123 -4.61 -8.29 18.54
C PHE A 123 -5.97 -7.77 19.04
N ALA A 124 -7.08 -8.25 18.47
CA ALA A 124 -8.43 -7.91 18.92
C ALA A 124 -8.70 -8.35 20.37
N THR A 125 -8.15 -9.50 20.79
CA THR A 125 -8.26 -10.00 22.17
C THR A 125 -7.53 -9.09 23.15
N ASP A 126 -6.33 -8.63 22.80
CA ASP A 126 -5.57 -7.69 23.63
C ASP A 126 -6.30 -6.35 23.75
N LEU A 127 -6.88 -5.84 22.67
CA LEU A 127 -7.71 -4.62 22.68
C LEU A 127 -8.95 -4.76 23.56
N ASP A 128 -9.65 -5.88 23.49
CA ASP A 128 -10.90 -6.10 24.24
C ASP A 128 -10.67 -6.23 25.75
N THR A 129 -9.47 -6.67 26.15
CA THR A 129 -9.12 -6.93 27.56
C THR A 129 -8.37 -5.78 28.22
N ASN A 130 -7.71 -4.90 27.47
CA ASN A 130 -6.95 -3.78 28.02
C ASN A 130 -7.86 -2.71 28.62
N THR A 131 -7.59 -2.26 29.85
CA THR A 131 -8.42 -1.28 30.59
C THR A 131 -8.42 0.12 29.99
N ASP A 132 -7.34 0.51 29.34
CA ASP A 132 -7.10 1.83 28.77
C ASP A 132 -7.77 1.98 27.39
N VAL A 133 -8.17 0.88 26.74
CA VAL A 133 -8.98 0.93 25.52
C VAL A 133 -10.44 1.23 25.88
N ALA A 134 -10.99 2.28 25.26
CA ALA A 134 -12.37 2.71 25.44
C ALA A 134 -13.32 2.06 24.43
N VAL A 135 -12.95 2.08 23.16
CA VAL A 135 -13.67 1.42 22.07
C VAL A 135 -12.71 1.17 20.91
N TYR A 136 -12.93 0.10 20.16
CA TYR A 136 -12.18 -0.18 18.93
C TYR A 136 -13.08 -0.72 17.82
N VAL A 137 -12.63 -0.63 16.58
CA VAL A 137 -13.32 -1.21 15.43
C VAL A 137 -12.31 -1.69 14.39
N LYS A 138 -12.56 -2.86 13.79
CA LYS A 138 -11.94 -3.24 12.52
C LYS A 138 -12.65 -2.48 11.40
N LEU A 139 -11.93 -1.62 10.70
CA LEU A 139 -12.50 -0.79 9.65
C LEU A 139 -12.91 -1.69 8.47
N PRO A 140 -14.12 -1.48 7.91
CA PRO A 140 -14.61 -2.28 6.80
C PRO A 140 -13.99 -1.82 5.48
N ASP A 141 -14.00 -2.70 4.48
CA ASP A 141 -13.43 -2.45 3.14
C ASP A 141 -13.97 -1.18 2.44
N GLY A 142 -15.17 -0.74 2.82
CA GLY A 142 -15.78 0.50 2.32
C GLY A 142 -15.08 1.78 2.78
N PHE A 143 -14.28 1.72 3.84
CA PHE A 143 -13.47 2.85 4.33
C PHE A 143 -12.09 2.82 3.67
N TYR A 144 -11.69 3.88 2.97
CA TYR A 144 -10.38 3.92 2.35
C TYR A 144 -9.81 5.33 2.20
N ILE A 145 -8.49 5.39 2.09
CA ILE A 145 -7.72 6.57 1.71
C ILE A 145 -7.34 6.43 0.25
N SER A 146 -7.64 7.46 -0.53
CA SER A 146 -7.22 7.53 -1.93
C SER A 146 -5.72 7.80 -2.02
N THR A 147 -4.99 6.93 -2.72
CA THR A 147 -3.56 7.09 -3.00
C THR A 147 -3.30 6.97 -4.51
N PRO A 148 -2.18 7.52 -5.03
CA PRO A 148 -1.81 7.38 -6.44
C PRO A 148 -1.60 5.92 -6.90
N VAL A 149 -1.37 5.01 -5.95
CA VAL A 149 -1.15 3.57 -6.18
C VAL A 149 -2.35 2.71 -5.77
N GLY A 150 -3.54 3.32 -5.71
CA GLY A 150 -4.82 2.66 -5.42
C GLY A 150 -5.33 2.92 -3.99
N HIS A 151 -6.49 2.37 -3.67
CA HIS A 151 -7.08 2.54 -2.35
C HIS A 151 -6.25 1.86 -1.25
N TYR A 152 -6.17 2.52 -0.10
CA TYR A 152 -5.58 1.99 1.13
C TYR A 152 -6.66 1.94 2.21
N ASN A 153 -6.99 0.74 2.69
CA ASN A 153 -7.91 0.54 3.79
C ASN A 153 -7.08 0.23 5.05
N PRO A 154 -7.01 1.17 6.02
CA PRO A 154 -6.41 0.88 7.32
C PRO A 154 -7.20 -0.19 8.10
N ASP A 155 -6.55 -1.12 8.81
CA ASP A 155 -7.28 -2.24 9.46
C ASP A 155 -8.12 -1.80 10.69
N TRP A 156 -7.59 -0.90 11.53
CA TRP A 156 -8.19 -0.61 12.85
C TRP A 156 -8.41 0.87 13.10
N ALA A 157 -9.39 1.17 13.96
CA ALA A 157 -9.50 2.45 14.65
C ALA A 157 -9.73 2.19 16.15
N ILE A 158 -8.89 2.76 17.00
CA ILE A 158 -8.80 2.42 18.43
C ILE A 158 -8.75 3.69 19.26
N ALA A 159 -9.74 3.89 20.14
CA ALA A 159 -9.77 5.02 21.07
C ALA A 159 -9.35 4.59 22.49
N PHE A 160 -8.40 5.32 23.07
CA PHE A 160 -7.91 5.12 24.44
C PHE A 160 -8.53 6.12 25.43
N TYR A 161 -8.49 5.79 26.72
CA TYR A 161 -8.79 6.68 27.83
C TYR A 161 -7.55 7.52 28.18
N GLU A 162 -7.64 8.83 28.03
CA GLU A 162 -6.63 9.78 28.52
C GLU A 162 -7.34 10.88 29.32
N GLY A 163 -7.14 10.93 30.64
CA GLY A 163 -7.83 11.89 31.51
C GLY A 163 -9.35 11.94 31.26
N SER A 164 -9.85 13.07 30.76
CA SER A 164 -11.28 13.31 30.40
C SER A 164 -11.54 13.49 28.89
N VAL A 165 -10.52 13.50 28.03
CA VAL A 165 -10.66 13.77 26.59
C VAL A 165 -9.90 12.70 25.82
N LYS A 166 -10.65 11.80 25.18
CA LYS A 166 -10.11 10.76 24.28
C LYS A 166 -9.68 11.42 22.98
N HIS A 167 -8.49 11.16 22.45
CA HIS A 167 -8.35 11.01 21.00
C HIS A 167 -7.07 10.25 20.64
N ILE A 168 -7.20 8.98 20.23
CA ILE A 168 -6.18 8.34 19.39
C ILE A 168 -6.91 7.47 18.36
N TYR A 169 -6.34 7.34 17.15
CA TYR A 169 -6.91 6.55 16.05
C TYR A 169 -5.78 5.75 15.42
N PHE A 170 -5.46 4.62 16.01
CA PHE A 170 -4.41 3.77 15.46
C PHE A 170 -4.92 2.90 14.33
N VAL A 171 -4.24 3.02 13.20
CA VAL A 171 -4.28 2.04 12.12
C VAL A 171 -3.12 1.07 12.33
N ALA A 172 -3.39 -0.10 12.89
CA ALA A 172 -2.43 -1.19 12.76
C ALA A 172 -2.54 -1.79 11.35
N GLU A 173 -1.42 -2.22 10.77
CA GLU A 173 -1.40 -3.00 9.53
C GLU A 173 -0.83 -4.36 9.93
N THR A 174 -1.65 -5.41 9.89
CA THR A 174 -1.12 -6.75 10.17
C THR A 174 -0.41 -7.29 8.93
N LYS A 175 0.93 -7.24 8.94
CA LYS A 175 1.73 -7.71 7.80
C LYS A 175 1.54 -9.21 7.54
N GLY A 176 0.86 -9.54 6.45
CA GLY A 176 0.97 -10.84 5.80
C GLY A 176 2.34 -11.02 5.13
N SER A 177 2.73 -12.27 4.84
CA SER A 177 4.00 -12.58 4.19
C SER A 177 4.04 -12.10 2.73
N MET A 178 4.54 -10.90 2.48
CA MET A 178 4.72 -10.39 1.12
C MET A 178 5.88 -11.08 0.39
N SER A 179 5.57 -11.70 -0.75
CA SER A 179 6.47 -12.55 -1.53
C SER A 179 7.30 -11.85 -2.62
N SER A 180 7.11 -10.54 -2.86
CA SER A 180 7.91 -9.79 -3.85
C SER A 180 8.32 -8.40 -3.37
N MET A 181 9.45 -7.89 -3.88
CA MET A 181 9.98 -6.56 -3.58
C MET A 181 9.02 -5.44 -4.03
N GLN A 182 8.36 -5.63 -5.18
CA GLN A 182 7.39 -4.66 -5.72
C GLN A 182 6.16 -4.49 -4.83
N LEU A 183 5.62 -5.59 -4.28
CA LEU A 183 4.46 -5.51 -3.38
C LEU A 183 4.80 -4.72 -2.11
N ARG A 184 6.02 -4.88 -1.58
CA ARG A 184 6.49 -4.11 -0.41
C ARG A 184 6.58 -2.62 -0.69
N LEU A 185 7.11 -2.22 -1.85
CA LEU A 185 7.20 -0.81 -2.23
C LEU A 185 5.81 -0.17 -2.37
N ILE A 186 4.83 -0.90 -2.93
CA ILE A 186 3.44 -0.43 -3.02
C ILE A 186 2.82 -0.28 -1.63
N GLU A 187 3.02 -1.25 -0.73
CA GLU A 187 2.53 -1.18 0.65
C GLU A 187 3.15 0.02 1.40
N GLU A 188 4.48 0.18 1.33
CA GLU A 188 5.21 1.30 1.94
C GLU A 188 4.73 2.65 1.38
N SER A 189 4.44 2.70 0.08
CA SER A 189 3.87 3.87 -0.59
C SER A 189 2.48 4.24 -0.07
N LYS A 190 1.60 3.25 0.08
CA LYS A 190 0.25 3.45 0.63
C LYS A 190 0.31 3.92 2.08
N ILE A 191 1.19 3.32 2.88
CA ILE A 191 1.45 3.73 4.27
C ILE A 191 1.96 5.18 4.32
N HIS A 192 2.88 5.57 3.44
CA HIS A 192 3.36 6.96 3.37
C HIS A 192 2.21 7.92 3.06
N CYS A 193 1.39 7.60 2.07
CA CYS A 193 0.21 8.39 1.72
C CYS A 193 -0.76 8.52 2.90
N ALA A 194 -1.00 7.44 3.66
CA ALA A 194 -1.84 7.49 4.85
C ALA A 194 -1.26 8.41 5.94
N ARG A 195 0.06 8.42 6.14
CA ARG A 195 0.71 9.36 7.08
C ARG A 195 0.46 10.81 6.68
N GLU A 196 0.66 11.16 5.42
CA GLU A 196 0.41 12.52 4.93
C GLU A 196 -1.09 12.88 4.95
N HIS A 197 -1.98 11.92 4.66
CA HIS A 197 -3.42 12.09 4.78
C HIS A 197 -3.84 12.46 6.21
N PHE A 198 -3.46 11.64 7.20
CA PHE A 198 -3.81 11.88 8.59
C PHE A 198 -3.13 13.13 9.16
N LYS A 199 -1.92 13.46 8.72
CA LYS A 199 -1.26 14.73 9.05
C LYS A 199 -2.07 15.94 8.57
N ALA A 200 -2.73 15.86 7.41
CA ALA A 200 -3.58 16.93 6.90
C ALA A 200 -4.93 17.06 7.66
N ILE A 201 -5.55 15.94 8.08
CA ILE A 201 -6.89 15.96 8.72
C ILE A 201 -6.86 15.96 10.25
N SER A 202 -5.75 15.59 10.88
CA SER A 202 -5.72 15.26 12.32
C SER A 202 -5.95 16.43 13.25
N ASN A 203 -5.55 17.66 12.86
CA ASN A 203 -5.55 18.84 13.73
C ASN A 203 -4.98 18.59 15.15
N GLY A 204 -4.09 17.61 15.30
CA GLY A 204 -3.50 17.19 16.59
C GLY A 204 -4.28 16.14 17.39
N ASN A 205 -5.49 15.76 16.95
CA ASN A 205 -6.35 14.78 17.64
C ASN A 205 -6.27 13.37 17.04
N VAL A 206 -5.77 13.19 15.82
CA VAL A 206 -5.73 11.89 15.15
C VAL A 206 -4.28 11.48 14.93
N VAL A 207 -3.83 10.39 15.56
CA VAL A 207 -2.47 9.87 15.40
C VAL A 207 -2.52 8.58 14.59
N TYR A 208 -2.01 8.61 13.37
CA TYR A 208 -1.80 7.43 12.54
C TYR A 208 -0.37 6.91 12.72
N ASP A 209 -0.21 5.61 13.00
CA ASP A 209 1.08 4.93 12.97
C ASP A 209 0.90 3.44 12.69
N VAL A 210 1.90 2.83 12.06
CA VAL A 210 1.87 1.41 11.68
C VAL A 210 2.47 0.56 12.79
N VAL A 211 1.71 -0.45 13.22
CA VAL A 211 2.10 -1.37 14.28
C VAL A 211 1.84 -2.81 13.88
N ASP A 212 2.77 -3.70 14.22
CA ASP A 212 2.74 -5.13 13.91
C ASP A 212 2.24 -6.00 15.08
N SER A 213 2.07 -5.38 16.25
CA SER A 213 1.60 -6.05 17.46
C SER A 213 0.96 -5.05 18.43
N TYR A 214 0.19 -5.57 19.38
CA TYR A 214 -0.40 -4.78 20.45
C TYR A 214 0.66 -4.12 21.35
N LYS A 215 1.81 -4.77 21.54
CA LYS A 215 2.92 -4.16 22.30
C LYS A 215 3.46 -2.92 21.58
N SER A 216 3.69 -3.03 20.27
CA SER A 216 4.16 -1.93 19.42
C SER A 216 3.17 -0.76 19.44
N LEU A 217 1.86 -1.05 19.49
CA LEU A 217 0.80 -0.06 19.70
C LEU A 217 1.00 0.70 21.01
N LEU A 218 1.11 0.02 22.15
CA LEU A 218 1.26 0.69 23.44
C LEU A 218 2.52 1.55 23.54
N GLU A 219 3.64 1.11 22.96
CA GLU A 219 4.88 1.90 22.91
C GLU A 219 4.74 3.21 22.12
N LYS A 220 3.79 3.29 21.18
CA LYS A 220 3.47 4.51 20.44
C LYS A 220 2.46 5.40 21.19
N VAL A 221 1.50 4.78 21.87
CA VAL A 221 0.46 5.45 22.66
C VAL A 221 1.02 6.13 23.91
N MET A 222 1.89 5.45 24.66
CA MET A 222 2.30 5.83 26.02
C MET A 222 3.51 6.77 26.06
N LYS A 223 3.78 7.53 24.99
CA LYS A 223 4.90 8.49 24.93
C LYS A 223 4.53 9.85 25.47
#